data_AF-A0A1I0QFA6-F1
#
_entry.id   AF-A0A1I0QFA6-F1
#
_cell.length_a   1.000
_cell.length_b   1.000
_cell.length_c   1.000
_cell.angle_alpha   90.00
_cell.angle_beta   90.00
_cell.angle_gamma   90.00
#
_symmetry.space_group_name_H-M   'P 1'
#
loop_
_entity.id
_entity.type
_entity.pdbx_description
1 polymer ?
#
loop_
_entity_poly.entity_id
_entity_poly.type
_entity_poly.pdbx_seq_one_letter_code
_entity_poly.pdbx_strand_id
1 'polypeptide(L)'
;MRPTAVRIGLAVIVGIAAALGGLFAAGVIGVPDAGLEDNAWGEVSDEEIEVLTTVWIDNPNPGFSLGDTRIDYAIAMNDVDLASGSADDVTVPSGNTTTELRTDLRYQRLPAWWASHIRNDEVSELAVETTAHVDVGPLSGSPSGTYTDEKATELEPMIAASLAEFEGEHTLSPVGSGAGTGTVEPTVEIRDTDAEWGAVTENRTELHLTFDVHNPNAHPLPTPALTGEMVFNEVTVAHWDAHEVDVRDGPDDATIPPQSSREITFVAELDNDDVAAWFATHADNEEVTDAEMRAQLAMQINGETRTIPDDEDAIHCTYELRTDIFVDQAAGLEREDCTLAPWAAPDDAAFEDRDSTDDRAGAETESESTESSDGLATVASRAS
;
A
#
# COMPACT_ATOMS: atom_id res chain seq x y z
N MET A 1 53.89 -22.65 -40.79
CA MET A 1 53.77 -21.35 -40.09
C MET A 1 55.06 -21.10 -39.31
N ARG A 2 55.72 -19.94 -39.48
CA ARG A 2 57.08 -19.68 -38.98
C ARG A 2 57.05 -19.19 -37.51
N PRO A 3 57.84 -19.74 -36.58
CA PRO A 3 57.85 -19.39 -35.15
C PRO A 3 58.27 -17.93 -34.86
N THR A 4 58.94 -17.28 -35.81
CA THR A 4 59.35 -15.87 -35.71
C THR A 4 58.18 -14.91 -35.80
N ALA A 5 57.14 -15.23 -36.59
CA ALA A 5 55.94 -14.41 -36.69
C ALA A 5 55.13 -14.43 -35.38
N VAL A 6 55.08 -15.58 -34.72
CA VAL A 6 54.41 -15.77 -33.41
C VAL A 6 55.13 -14.98 -32.31
N ARG A 7 56.47 -14.97 -32.28
CA ARG A 7 57.26 -14.22 -31.29
C ARG A 7 57.20 -12.71 -31.47
N ILE A 8 57.16 -12.23 -32.73
CA ILE A 8 56.99 -10.81 -33.04
C ILE A 8 55.57 -10.35 -32.66
N GLY A 9 54.55 -11.17 -32.96
CA GLY A 9 53.18 -10.89 -32.53
C GLY A 9 53.05 -10.78 -31.00
N LEU A 10 53.65 -11.71 -30.26
CA LEU A 10 53.64 -11.70 -28.79
C LEU A 10 54.34 -10.46 -28.20
N ALA A 11 55.49 -10.08 -28.76
CA ALA A 11 56.24 -8.91 -28.28
C ALA A 11 55.51 -7.58 -28.53
N VAL A 12 54.80 -7.47 -29.65
CA VAL A 12 53.95 -6.32 -29.97
C VAL A 12 52.76 -6.25 -29.01
N ILE A 13 52.10 -7.38 -28.75
CA ILE A 13 50.97 -7.46 -27.80
C ILE A 13 51.40 -7.07 -26.38
N VAL A 14 52.53 -7.59 -25.89
CA VAL A 14 53.07 -7.25 -24.56
C VAL A 14 53.47 -5.78 -24.47
N GLY A 15 54.06 -5.22 -25.54
CA GLY A 15 54.41 -3.80 -25.60
C GLY A 15 53.18 -2.89 -25.57
N ILE A 16 52.12 -3.25 -26.29
CA ILE A 16 50.84 -2.53 -26.28
C ILE A 16 50.19 -2.63 -24.90
N ALA A 17 50.15 -3.82 -24.30
CA ALA A 17 49.60 -4.01 -22.95
C ALA A 17 50.36 -3.21 -21.88
N ALA A 18 51.70 -3.18 -21.95
CA ALA A 18 52.52 -2.39 -21.04
C ALA A 18 52.35 -0.88 -21.22
N ALA A 19 52.15 -0.41 -22.46
CA ALA A 19 51.85 0.99 -22.75
C ALA A 19 50.45 1.39 -22.27
N LEU A 20 49.42 0.56 -22.53
CA LEU A 20 48.05 0.79 -22.04
C LEU A 20 48.00 0.74 -20.51
N GLY A 21 48.67 -0.23 -19.88
CA GLY A 21 48.79 -0.29 -18.42
C GLY A 21 49.55 0.89 -17.82
N GLY A 22 50.56 1.42 -18.54
CA GLY A 22 51.26 2.64 -18.15
C GLY A 22 50.41 3.90 -18.26
N LEU A 23 49.56 4.01 -19.29
CA LEU A 23 48.60 5.12 -19.45
C LEU A 23 47.50 5.08 -18.38
N PHE A 24 47.00 3.88 -18.05
CA PHE A 24 46.06 3.67 -16.95
C PHE A 24 46.66 4.06 -15.60
N ALA A 25 47.87 3.56 -15.28
CA ALA A 25 48.55 3.91 -14.04
C ALA A 25 48.92 5.39 -13.92
N ALA A 26 49.04 6.10 -15.05
CA ALA A 26 49.28 7.54 -15.11
C ALA A 26 47.98 8.38 -15.09
N GLY A 27 46.80 7.76 -15.10
CA GLY A 27 45.50 8.44 -15.13
C GLY A 27 45.15 9.09 -16.47
N VAL A 28 45.80 8.67 -17.57
CA VAL A 28 45.57 9.21 -18.91
C VAL A 28 44.41 8.49 -19.63
N ILE A 29 44.17 7.23 -19.27
CA ILE A 29 43.04 6.41 -19.73
C ILE A 29 42.41 5.80 -18.48
N GLY A 30 41.09 5.91 -18.34
CA GLY A 30 40.34 5.46 -17.16
C GLY A 30 39.05 4.73 -17.54
N VAL A 31 38.54 3.94 -16.60
CA VAL A 31 37.16 3.44 -16.66
C VAL A 31 36.25 4.63 -16.37
N PRO A 32 35.14 4.82 -17.10
CA PRO A 32 34.16 5.85 -16.80
C PRO A 32 33.57 5.70 -15.40
N ASP A 33 32.99 6.79 -14.93
CA ASP A 33 32.14 6.81 -13.75
C ASP A 33 30.70 7.09 -14.18
N ALA A 34 29.72 6.61 -13.41
CA ALA A 34 28.31 6.79 -13.72
C ALA A 34 27.47 6.83 -12.44
N GLY A 35 26.37 7.55 -12.49
CA GLY A 35 25.43 7.64 -11.38
C GLY A 35 24.10 8.27 -11.77
N LEU A 36 23.21 8.36 -10.80
CA LEU A 36 21.92 9.01 -10.94
C LEU A 36 22.10 10.54 -10.92
N GLU A 37 21.46 11.23 -11.87
CA GLU A 37 21.30 12.69 -11.87
C GLU A 37 19.92 13.07 -11.33
N ASP A 38 18.86 12.44 -11.84
CA ASP A 38 17.47 12.82 -11.56
C ASP A 38 16.49 11.66 -11.83
N ASN A 39 15.32 11.67 -11.17
CA ASN A 39 14.17 10.82 -11.48
C ASN A 39 12.90 11.68 -11.54
N ALA A 40 11.98 11.35 -12.44
CA ALA A 40 10.68 12.00 -12.55
C ALA A 40 9.60 11.01 -12.98
N TRP A 41 8.33 11.33 -12.70
CA TRP A 41 7.20 10.66 -13.33
C TRP A 41 7.07 11.06 -14.81
N GLY A 42 6.74 10.09 -15.65
CA GLY A 42 6.50 10.26 -17.08
C GLY A 42 5.00 10.23 -17.39
N GLU A 43 4.64 9.65 -18.54
CA GLU A 43 3.22 9.41 -18.87
C GLU A 43 2.58 8.40 -17.90
N VAL A 44 1.39 8.72 -17.39
CA VAL A 44 0.59 7.82 -16.55
C VAL A 44 -0.73 7.48 -17.24
N SER A 45 -1.13 6.21 -17.16
CA SER A 45 -2.37 5.67 -17.69
C SER A 45 -2.90 4.55 -16.81
N ASP A 46 -4.08 4.02 -17.15
CA ASP A 46 -4.74 2.93 -16.40
C ASP A 46 -3.90 1.63 -16.32
N GLU A 47 -2.89 1.47 -17.18
CA GLU A 47 -2.09 0.23 -17.29
C GLU A 47 -0.59 0.47 -17.10
N GLU A 48 -0.11 1.72 -17.16
CA GLU A 48 1.31 2.08 -17.22
C GLU A 48 1.58 3.37 -16.43
N ILE A 49 2.57 3.33 -15.53
CA ILE A 49 3.14 4.51 -14.86
C ILE A 49 4.59 4.60 -15.32
N GLU A 50 4.92 5.57 -16.17
CA GLU A 50 6.29 5.76 -16.65
C GLU A 50 7.15 6.46 -15.58
N VAL A 51 8.40 6.01 -15.47
CA VAL A 51 9.46 6.67 -14.70
C VAL A 51 10.57 7.06 -15.68
N LEU A 52 10.96 8.34 -15.61
CA LEU A 52 12.06 8.94 -16.34
C LEU A 52 13.28 8.98 -15.43
N THR A 53 14.33 8.26 -15.78
CA THR A 53 15.59 8.23 -15.02
C THR A 53 16.70 8.88 -15.82
N THR A 54 17.28 9.96 -15.32
CA THR A 54 18.45 10.60 -15.92
C THR A 54 19.72 10.11 -15.25
N VAL A 55 20.59 9.47 -16.02
CA VAL A 55 21.89 8.96 -15.59
C VAL A 55 23.00 9.85 -16.15
N TRP A 56 23.94 10.27 -15.31
CA TRP A 56 25.16 10.92 -15.76
C TRP A 56 26.29 9.89 -15.93
N ILE A 57 27.15 10.10 -16.93
CA ILE A 57 28.34 9.30 -17.20
C ILE A 57 29.49 10.26 -17.48
N ASP A 58 30.58 10.15 -16.71
CA ASP A 58 31.83 10.86 -16.94
C ASP A 58 32.85 9.93 -17.60
N ASN A 59 33.17 10.22 -18.86
CA ASN A 59 34.20 9.50 -19.61
C ASN A 59 35.54 10.24 -19.55
N PRO A 60 36.52 9.76 -18.77
CA PRO A 60 37.79 10.44 -18.56
C PRO A 60 38.75 10.33 -19.75
N ASN A 61 38.37 9.68 -20.85
CA ASN A 61 39.27 9.36 -21.97
C ASN A 61 39.26 10.46 -23.04
N PRO A 62 40.24 11.39 -23.06
CA PRO A 62 40.22 12.55 -23.95
C PRO A 62 40.28 12.16 -25.42
N GLY A 63 39.32 12.66 -26.21
CA GLY A 63 39.27 12.45 -27.65
C GLY A 63 38.82 11.04 -28.08
N PHE A 64 38.31 10.24 -27.15
CA PHE A 64 37.73 8.93 -27.42
C PHE A 64 36.28 8.88 -26.93
N SER A 65 35.39 8.36 -27.78
CA SER A 65 33.99 8.11 -27.44
C SER A 65 33.76 6.62 -27.27
N LEU A 66 32.95 6.26 -26.28
CA LEU A 66 32.53 4.89 -25.99
C LEU A 66 31.23 4.66 -26.75
N GLY A 67 31.17 3.62 -27.58
CA GLY A 67 30.03 3.36 -28.46
C GLY A 67 29.14 2.22 -28.01
N ASP A 68 29.64 1.33 -27.15
CA ASP A 68 28.99 0.08 -26.74
C ASP A 68 28.70 0.09 -25.23
N THR A 69 28.32 1.26 -24.68
CA THR A 69 27.98 1.36 -23.26
C THR A 69 26.54 0.88 -23.05
N ARG A 70 26.35 0.00 -22.07
CA ARG A 70 25.03 -0.39 -21.59
C ARG A 70 24.79 0.21 -20.22
N ILE A 71 23.62 0.78 -19.99
CA ILE A 71 23.19 1.28 -18.69
C ILE A 71 22.05 0.38 -18.23
N ASP A 72 22.18 -0.23 -17.07
CA ASP A 72 21.10 -0.91 -16.36
C ASP A 72 20.67 -0.02 -15.18
N TYR A 73 19.38 0.04 -14.89
CA TYR A 73 18.87 0.71 -13.70
C TYR A 73 17.73 -0.12 -13.08
N ALA A 74 17.52 0.06 -11.77
CA ALA A 74 16.45 -0.55 -11.01
C ALA A 74 15.94 0.41 -9.92
N ILE A 75 14.63 0.35 -9.67
CA ILE A 75 13.97 1.11 -8.60
C ILE A 75 13.26 0.09 -7.72
N ALA A 76 13.50 0.17 -6.42
CA ALA A 76 12.82 -0.62 -5.42
C ALA A 76 12.34 0.28 -4.28
N MET A 77 11.25 -0.12 -3.62
CA MET A 77 10.81 0.47 -2.36
C MET A 77 10.57 -0.66 -1.37
N ASN A 78 11.21 -0.62 -0.21
CA ASN A 78 11.20 -1.72 0.77
C ASN A 78 11.57 -3.09 0.17
N ASP A 79 12.66 -3.13 -0.62
CA ASP A 79 13.13 -4.33 -1.35
C ASP A 79 12.13 -4.91 -2.38
N VAL A 80 11.00 -4.26 -2.64
CA VAL A 80 10.07 -4.64 -3.71
C VAL A 80 10.53 -3.96 -5.00
N ASP A 81 11.07 -4.72 -5.98
CA ASP A 81 11.51 -4.09 -7.24
C ASP A 81 10.28 -3.59 -8.02
N LEU A 82 10.15 -2.26 -8.11
CA LEU A 82 9.06 -1.56 -8.77
C LEU A 82 9.37 -1.25 -10.23
N ALA A 83 10.62 -0.94 -10.59
CA ALA A 83 10.98 -0.72 -11.99
C ALA A 83 12.37 -1.27 -12.29
N SER A 84 12.61 -1.62 -13.55
CA SER A 84 13.95 -1.94 -14.03
C SER A 84 14.00 -1.81 -15.54
N GLY A 85 15.14 -1.40 -16.07
CA GLY A 85 15.35 -1.41 -17.51
C GLY A 85 16.80 -1.19 -17.89
N SER A 86 17.02 -1.16 -19.19
CA SER A 86 18.36 -1.05 -19.75
C SER A 86 18.38 -0.24 -21.03
N ALA A 87 19.39 0.58 -21.21
CA ALA A 87 19.72 1.24 -22.47
C ALA A 87 21.03 0.66 -23.01
N ASP A 88 20.97 0.00 -24.17
CA ASP A 88 22.16 -0.49 -24.88
C ASP A 88 22.66 0.55 -25.91
N ASP A 89 23.89 0.36 -26.40
CA ASP A 89 24.51 1.18 -27.45
C ASP A 89 24.57 2.69 -27.15
N VAL A 90 24.69 3.06 -25.86
CA VAL A 90 24.79 4.46 -25.43
C VAL A 90 26.14 5.02 -25.85
N THR A 91 26.11 6.03 -26.71
CA THR A 91 27.32 6.75 -27.13
C THR A 91 27.71 7.75 -26.05
N VAL A 92 28.88 7.56 -25.43
CA VAL A 92 29.42 8.44 -24.38
C VAL A 92 30.65 9.18 -24.94
N PRO A 93 30.52 10.47 -25.32
CA PRO A 93 31.64 11.35 -25.64
C PRO A 93 32.65 11.47 -24.49
N SER A 94 33.78 12.12 -24.72
CA SER A 94 34.70 12.45 -23.61
C SER A 94 34.11 13.56 -22.72
N GLY A 95 34.28 13.42 -21.41
CA GLY A 95 33.71 14.29 -20.38
C GLY A 95 32.35 13.80 -19.85
N ASN A 96 31.67 14.67 -19.11
CA ASN A 96 30.36 14.36 -18.53
C ASN A 96 29.24 14.47 -19.57
N THR A 97 28.38 13.47 -19.60
CA THR A 97 27.16 13.43 -20.44
C THR A 97 26.02 12.78 -19.68
N THR A 98 24.78 13.17 -20.00
CA THR A 98 23.58 12.57 -19.43
C THR A 98 22.82 11.75 -20.46
N THR A 99 22.10 10.75 -20.00
CA THR A 99 21.17 9.94 -20.80
C THR A 99 19.90 9.72 -19.98
N GLU A 100 18.76 9.98 -20.61
CA GLU A 100 17.44 9.73 -20.03
C GLU A 100 16.95 8.34 -20.46
N LEU A 101 16.54 7.54 -19.50
CA LEU A 101 15.90 6.24 -19.67
C LEU A 101 14.42 6.37 -19.35
N ARG A 102 13.59 5.68 -20.13
CA ARG A 102 12.14 5.60 -19.96
C ARG A 102 11.78 4.18 -19.63
N THR A 103 10.96 4.01 -18.60
CA THR A 103 10.52 2.69 -18.18
C THR A 103 9.25 2.68 -17.41
N ASP A 104 8.54 1.57 -17.50
CA ASP A 104 7.28 1.40 -16.82
C ASP A 104 7.50 0.78 -15.43
N LEU A 105 6.81 1.35 -14.45
CA LEU A 105 6.64 0.76 -13.15
C LEU A 105 5.83 -0.53 -13.28
N ARG A 106 6.22 -1.55 -12.52
CA ARG A 106 5.58 -2.86 -12.48
C ARG A 106 4.32 -2.77 -11.61
N TYR A 107 3.23 -2.29 -12.20
CA TYR A 107 1.95 -2.05 -11.52
C TYR A 107 1.51 -3.20 -10.59
N GLN A 108 1.63 -4.45 -11.04
CA GLN A 108 1.26 -5.64 -10.24
C GLN A 108 2.08 -5.86 -8.95
N ARG A 109 3.14 -5.06 -8.73
CA ARG A 109 3.95 -5.11 -7.52
C ARG A 109 3.60 -4.01 -6.52
N LEU A 110 2.77 -3.05 -6.89
CA LEU A 110 2.28 -2.00 -5.99
C LEU A 110 1.55 -2.59 -4.77
N PRO A 111 0.68 -3.61 -4.88
CA PRO A 111 0.06 -4.23 -3.71
C PRO A 111 1.08 -4.81 -2.71
N ALA A 112 2.13 -5.46 -3.21
CA ALA A 112 3.20 -6.01 -2.37
C ALA A 112 4.04 -4.91 -1.71
N TRP A 113 4.33 -3.83 -2.44
CA TRP A 113 4.98 -2.64 -1.89
C TRP A 113 4.12 -1.98 -0.81
N TRP A 114 2.84 -1.72 -1.07
CA TRP A 114 1.91 -1.18 -0.09
C TRP A 114 1.89 -2.00 1.19
N ALA A 115 1.75 -3.32 1.05
CA ALA A 115 1.77 -4.23 2.18
C ALA A 115 3.10 -4.17 2.97
N SER A 116 4.23 -3.89 2.32
CA SER A 116 5.51 -3.69 3.01
C SER A 116 5.58 -2.33 3.71
N HIS A 117 5.04 -1.29 3.09
CA HIS A 117 5.00 0.07 3.60
C HIS A 117 4.19 0.15 4.90
N ILE A 118 2.98 -0.41 4.92
CA ILE A 118 2.14 -0.46 6.12
C ILE A 118 2.80 -1.27 7.25
N ARG A 119 3.44 -2.41 6.93
CA ARG A 119 4.16 -3.21 7.94
C ARG A 119 5.40 -2.51 8.51
N ASN A 120 5.90 -1.48 7.83
CA ASN A 120 7.04 -0.68 8.24
C ASN A 120 6.58 0.67 8.81
N ASP A 121 5.43 0.71 9.47
CA ASP A 121 4.87 1.92 10.12
C ASP A 121 4.71 3.08 9.13
N GLU A 122 4.18 2.78 7.94
CA GLU A 122 4.04 3.74 6.83
C GLU A 122 5.36 4.35 6.37
N VAL A 123 6.43 3.55 6.36
CA VAL A 123 7.74 3.94 5.85
C VAL A 123 8.19 3.04 4.71
N SER A 124 8.72 3.67 3.66
CA SER A 124 9.31 3.04 2.49
C SER A 124 10.76 3.49 2.29
N GLU A 125 11.71 2.56 2.31
CA GLU A 125 13.08 2.82 1.84
C GLU A 125 13.10 2.76 0.30
N LEU A 126 13.16 3.92 -0.34
CA LEU A 126 13.38 4.05 -1.77
C LEU A 126 14.85 3.75 -2.09
N ALA A 127 15.10 2.85 -3.03
CA ALA A 127 16.42 2.56 -3.56
C ALA A 127 16.41 2.66 -5.09
N VAL A 128 17.28 3.50 -5.64
CA VAL A 128 17.52 3.62 -7.08
C VAL A 128 18.94 3.19 -7.38
N GLU A 129 19.08 2.06 -8.06
CA GLU A 129 20.36 1.50 -8.46
C GLU A 129 20.60 1.77 -9.93
N THR A 130 21.83 2.18 -10.26
CA THR A 130 22.28 2.37 -11.64
C THR A 130 23.62 1.71 -11.82
N THR A 131 23.79 0.95 -12.90
CA THR A 131 25.05 0.32 -13.28
C THR A 131 25.35 0.61 -14.75
N ALA A 132 26.51 1.19 -15.05
CA ALA A 132 26.95 1.37 -16.43
C ALA A 132 28.02 0.34 -16.78
N HIS A 133 27.73 -0.51 -17.75
CA HIS A 133 28.67 -1.48 -18.33
C HIS A 133 29.41 -0.84 -19.49
N VAL A 134 30.73 -0.76 -19.38
CA VAL A 134 31.59 -0.05 -20.33
C VAL A 134 32.78 -0.92 -20.76
N ASP A 135 33.01 -0.96 -22.07
CA ASP A 135 34.23 -1.50 -22.67
C ASP A 135 35.13 -0.41 -23.29
N VAL A 136 36.41 -0.39 -22.88
CA VAL A 136 37.46 0.50 -23.40
C VAL A 136 38.62 -0.36 -23.93
N GLY A 137 38.50 -0.84 -25.16
CA GLY A 137 39.50 -1.72 -25.77
C GLY A 137 39.62 -3.05 -25.04
N PRO A 138 40.78 -3.42 -24.44
CA PRO A 138 40.91 -4.64 -23.64
C PRO A 138 40.46 -4.47 -22.18
N LEU A 139 39.99 -3.29 -21.77
CA LEU A 139 39.54 -2.99 -20.41
C LEU A 139 38.01 -2.98 -20.39
N SER A 140 37.42 -3.58 -19.37
CA SER A 140 35.98 -3.54 -19.10
C SER A 140 35.75 -3.04 -17.67
N GLY A 141 34.65 -2.33 -17.44
CA GLY A 141 34.26 -1.87 -16.11
C GLY A 141 32.75 -1.73 -15.96
N SER A 142 32.28 -1.82 -14.71
CA SER A 142 30.86 -1.68 -14.36
C SER A 142 30.71 -0.76 -13.15
N PRO A 143 31.00 0.56 -13.27
CA PRO A 143 30.64 1.51 -12.22
C PRO A 143 29.15 1.40 -11.88
N SER A 144 28.84 1.46 -10.58
CA SER A 144 27.47 1.43 -10.07
C SER A 144 27.30 2.48 -8.99
N GLY A 145 26.12 3.09 -8.94
CA GLY A 145 25.69 4.01 -7.90
C GLY A 145 24.34 3.57 -7.35
N THR A 146 24.16 3.77 -6.05
CA THR A 146 22.88 3.56 -5.37
C THR A 146 22.51 4.86 -4.67
N TYR A 147 21.33 5.36 -4.98
CA TYR A 147 20.67 6.42 -4.24
C TYR A 147 19.62 5.78 -3.32
N THR A 148 19.57 6.21 -2.07
CA THR A 148 18.59 5.73 -1.09
C THR A 148 17.93 6.91 -0.41
N ASP A 149 16.63 6.82 -0.18
CA ASP A 149 15.89 7.80 0.60
C ASP A 149 14.76 7.14 1.39
N GLU A 150 14.33 7.78 2.46
CA GLU A 150 13.21 7.31 3.29
C GLU A 150 11.95 8.13 2.94
N LYS A 151 10.87 7.44 2.61
CA LYS A 151 9.57 8.03 2.24
C LYS A 151 8.51 7.55 3.21
N ALA A 152 7.83 8.49 3.86
CA ALA A 152 6.83 8.19 4.87
C ALA A 152 5.48 8.83 4.53
N THR A 153 4.40 8.21 4.97
CA THR A 153 3.06 8.81 4.99
C THR A 153 2.53 8.89 6.42
N GLU A 154 1.43 9.62 6.60
CA GLU A 154 0.77 9.81 7.90
C GLU A 154 -0.73 9.47 7.80
N LEU A 155 -1.09 8.39 7.10
CA LEU A 155 -2.47 7.95 6.84
C LEU A 155 -3.17 7.45 8.11
N GLU A 156 -2.51 6.67 8.96
CA GLU A 156 -3.07 6.22 10.24
C GLU A 156 -3.40 7.42 11.15
N PRO A 157 -2.48 8.40 11.37
CA PRO A 157 -2.82 9.65 12.04
C PRO A 157 -3.96 10.44 11.37
N MET A 158 -4.03 10.47 10.04
CA MET A 158 -5.12 11.10 9.29
C MET A 158 -6.48 10.48 9.67
N ILE A 159 -6.54 9.15 9.67
CA ILE A 159 -7.75 8.38 9.96
C ILE A 159 -8.14 8.59 11.43
N ALA A 160 -7.20 8.40 12.36
CA ALA A 160 -7.41 8.62 13.79
C ALA A 160 -7.94 10.04 14.07
N ALA A 161 -7.35 11.05 13.43
CA ALA A 161 -7.75 12.43 13.62
C ALA A 161 -9.08 12.78 12.93
N SER A 162 -9.55 11.97 11.97
CA SER A 162 -10.91 12.07 11.41
C SER A 162 -11.94 11.40 12.32
N LEU A 163 -11.59 10.28 12.96
CA LEU A 163 -12.43 9.63 13.97
C LEU A 163 -12.60 10.48 15.22
N ALA A 164 -11.58 11.25 15.62
CA ALA A 164 -11.63 12.14 16.77
C ALA A 164 -12.77 13.16 16.69
N GLU A 165 -13.29 13.47 15.50
CA GLU A 165 -14.46 14.34 15.32
C GLU A 165 -15.77 13.72 15.85
N PHE A 166 -15.80 12.41 16.11
CA PHE A 166 -16.89 11.75 16.82
C PHE A 166 -16.85 11.98 18.32
N GLU A 167 -15.73 12.42 18.91
CA GLU A 167 -15.62 12.55 20.36
C GLU A 167 -16.56 13.63 20.91
N GLY A 168 -17.23 13.31 22.02
CA GLY A 168 -18.16 14.20 22.70
C GLY A 168 -19.51 13.57 23.03
N GLU A 169 -20.39 14.40 23.58
CA GLU A 169 -21.77 14.04 23.91
C GLU A 169 -22.69 14.27 22.70
N HIS A 170 -23.38 13.22 22.28
CA HIS A 170 -24.35 13.21 21.19
C HIS A 170 -25.76 12.99 21.74
N THR A 171 -26.69 13.84 21.32
CA THR A 171 -28.12 13.66 21.60
C THR A 171 -28.79 13.16 20.33
N LEU A 172 -29.41 12.00 20.39
CA LEU A 172 -30.07 11.39 19.24
C LEU A 172 -31.51 11.89 19.12
N SER A 173 -32.01 11.93 17.89
CA SER A 173 -33.40 12.22 17.61
C SER A 173 -34.37 11.35 18.44
N PRO A 174 -35.47 11.93 19.00
CA PRO A 174 -36.39 11.20 19.86
C PRO A 174 -36.91 9.90 19.22
N VAL A 175 -36.92 8.81 19.99
CA VAL A 175 -37.45 7.49 19.60
C VAL A 175 -38.71 7.17 20.40
N GLY A 176 -39.60 6.34 19.85
CA GLY A 176 -40.75 5.84 20.61
C GLY A 176 -40.30 5.09 21.87
N SER A 177 -40.97 5.30 23.01
CA SER A 177 -40.56 4.69 24.30
C SER A 177 -40.82 3.18 24.40
N GLY A 178 -41.41 2.56 23.38
CA GLY A 178 -41.87 1.16 23.39
C GLY A 178 -43.05 0.88 24.35
N ALA A 179 -43.32 1.77 25.31
CA ALA A 179 -44.37 1.65 26.32
C ALA A 179 -45.24 2.91 26.35
N GLY A 180 -46.35 2.89 25.60
CA GLY A 180 -47.34 3.97 25.55
C GLY A 180 -47.07 5.00 24.45
N THR A 181 -47.46 6.26 24.66
CA THR A 181 -47.35 7.35 23.67
C THR A 181 -46.18 8.31 23.96
N GLY A 182 -45.20 7.88 24.75
CA GLY A 182 -44.04 8.70 25.12
C GLY A 182 -42.89 8.53 24.12
N THR A 183 -41.99 9.50 24.08
CA THR A 183 -40.70 9.40 23.40
C THR A 183 -39.57 9.44 24.43
N VAL A 184 -38.42 8.89 24.05
CA VAL A 184 -37.16 8.98 24.79
C VAL A 184 -36.14 9.64 23.87
N GLU A 185 -35.31 10.52 24.43
CA GLU A 185 -34.18 11.16 23.75
C GLU A 185 -32.90 10.52 24.31
N PRO A 186 -32.38 9.47 23.65
CA PRO A 186 -31.17 8.81 24.12
C PRO A 186 -29.96 9.70 23.87
N THR A 187 -29.03 9.69 24.81
CA THR A 187 -27.73 10.35 24.65
C THR A 187 -26.60 9.31 24.63
N VAL A 188 -25.53 9.60 23.90
CA VAL A 188 -24.33 8.76 23.80
C VAL A 188 -23.12 9.66 24.01
N GLU A 189 -22.13 9.21 24.76
CA GLU A 189 -20.85 9.93 24.87
C GLU A 189 -19.77 9.07 24.23
N ILE A 190 -19.11 9.58 23.19
CA ILE A 190 -17.90 8.95 22.61
C ILE A 190 -16.72 9.62 23.29
N ARG A 191 -15.95 8.85 24.06
CA ARG A 191 -14.92 9.40 24.95
C ARG A 191 -13.56 9.51 24.31
N ASP A 192 -13.24 8.53 23.49
CA ASP A 192 -11.93 8.33 22.89
C ASP A 192 -12.13 7.54 21.61
N THR A 193 -11.35 7.88 20.59
CA THR A 193 -11.31 7.16 19.32
C THR A 193 -9.88 6.94 18.91
N ASP A 194 -9.65 5.84 18.20
CA ASP A 194 -8.32 5.45 17.77
C ASP A 194 -8.39 4.69 16.43
N ALA A 195 -7.31 4.74 15.66
CA ALA A 195 -7.18 4.00 14.42
C ALA A 195 -5.78 3.39 14.33
N GLU A 196 -5.72 2.10 14.02
CA GLU A 196 -4.46 1.37 13.87
C GLU A 196 -4.53 0.43 12.65
N TRP A 197 -3.43 0.27 11.95
CA TRP A 197 -3.32 -0.78 10.94
C TRP A 197 -3.37 -2.18 11.58
N GLY A 198 -4.13 -3.06 10.96
CA GLY A 198 -4.36 -4.43 11.41
C GLY A 198 -3.49 -5.48 10.71
N ALA A 199 -4.05 -6.65 10.46
CA ALA A 199 -3.35 -7.66 9.67
C ALA A 199 -3.13 -7.19 8.23
N VAL A 200 -1.90 -7.36 7.72
CA VAL A 200 -1.52 -6.99 6.36
C VAL A 200 -1.09 -8.22 5.60
N THR A 201 -1.71 -8.46 4.45
CA THR A 201 -1.39 -9.53 3.49
C THR A 201 -0.98 -8.92 2.15
N GLU A 202 -0.78 -9.72 1.10
CA GLU A 202 -0.40 -9.20 -0.23
C GLU A 202 -1.57 -8.48 -0.91
N ASN A 203 -2.80 -8.97 -0.73
CA ASN A 203 -3.99 -8.45 -1.40
C ASN A 203 -4.93 -7.66 -0.48
N ARG A 204 -4.69 -7.68 0.83
CA ARG A 204 -5.59 -7.06 1.81
C ARG A 204 -4.82 -6.41 2.95
N THR A 205 -5.28 -5.25 3.37
CA THR A 205 -4.85 -4.55 4.59
C THR A 205 -6.07 -4.32 5.48
N GLU A 206 -5.99 -4.74 6.74
CA GLU A 206 -7.01 -4.41 7.74
C GLU A 206 -6.73 -3.04 8.36
N LEU A 207 -7.80 -2.34 8.74
CA LEU A 207 -7.80 -1.11 9.50
C LEU A 207 -8.72 -1.28 10.71
N HIS A 208 -8.17 -1.12 11.91
CA HIS A 208 -8.91 -1.28 13.17
C HIS A 208 -9.32 0.10 13.69
N LEU A 209 -10.62 0.36 13.74
CA LEU A 209 -11.21 1.63 14.13
C LEU A 209 -11.88 1.45 15.50
N THR A 210 -11.31 2.03 16.55
CA THR A 210 -11.74 1.81 17.93
C THR A 210 -12.49 3.02 18.49
N PHE A 211 -13.58 2.75 19.22
CA PHE A 211 -14.41 3.76 19.88
C PHE A 211 -14.68 3.35 21.34
N ASP A 212 -14.35 4.21 22.32
CA ASP A 212 -14.85 4.09 23.70
C ASP A 212 -16.21 4.77 23.84
N VAL A 213 -17.27 3.96 23.80
CA VAL A 213 -18.65 4.45 23.82
C VAL A 213 -19.24 4.32 25.22
N HIS A 214 -19.60 5.45 25.82
CA HIS A 214 -20.28 5.54 27.10
C HIS A 214 -21.80 5.68 26.92
N ASN A 215 -22.54 4.86 27.67
CA ASN A 215 -23.99 4.96 27.80
C ASN A 215 -24.38 5.70 29.10
N PRO A 216 -24.69 7.01 29.04
CA PRO A 216 -25.14 7.80 30.18
C PRO A 216 -26.63 7.58 30.54
N ASN A 217 -27.35 6.72 29.82
CA ASN A 217 -28.77 6.50 30.05
C ASN A 217 -29.04 5.51 31.20
N ALA A 218 -30.29 5.47 31.66
CA ALA A 218 -30.75 4.51 32.67
C ALA A 218 -31.18 3.15 32.07
N HIS A 219 -31.06 2.97 30.76
CA HIS A 219 -31.39 1.78 30.00
C HIS A 219 -30.22 1.39 29.07
N PRO A 220 -30.08 0.10 28.70
CA PRO A 220 -29.06 -0.32 27.76
C PRO A 220 -29.23 0.39 26.40
N LEU A 221 -28.13 0.59 25.70
CA LEU A 221 -28.11 1.03 24.30
C LEU A 221 -27.59 -0.11 23.41
N PRO A 222 -28.09 -0.25 22.17
CA PRO A 222 -27.48 -1.17 21.20
C PRO A 222 -26.02 -0.80 20.92
N THR A 223 -25.19 -1.77 20.56
CA THR A 223 -23.87 -1.49 20.00
C THR A 223 -24.06 -0.78 18.65
N PRO A 224 -23.39 0.37 18.41
CA PRO A 224 -23.44 1.03 17.12
C PRO A 224 -22.79 0.19 16.04
N ALA A 225 -23.32 0.35 14.85
CA ALA A 225 -22.71 0.03 13.57
C ALA A 225 -21.81 1.17 13.12
N LEU A 226 -20.78 0.86 12.34
CA LEU A 226 -20.00 1.83 11.59
C LEU A 226 -20.21 1.61 10.08
N THR A 227 -20.40 2.70 9.34
CA THR A 227 -20.32 2.75 7.87
C THR A 227 -19.39 3.87 7.47
N GLY A 228 -18.67 3.71 6.37
CA GLY A 228 -17.78 4.75 5.86
C GLY A 228 -17.09 4.39 4.56
N GLU A 229 -16.33 5.35 4.07
CA GLU A 229 -15.48 5.22 2.90
C GLU A 229 -14.23 6.10 3.03
N MET A 230 -13.17 5.69 2.35
CA MET A 230 -12.01 6.53 2.05
C MET A 230 -11.86 6.62 0.53
N VAL A 231 -11.73 7.85 0.03
CA VAL A 231 -11.63 8.15 -1.40
C VAL A 231 -10.41 9.02 -1.61
N PHE A 232 -9.44 8.54 -2.39
CA PHE A 232 -8.21 9.25 -2.70
C PHE A 232 -8.16 9.52 -4.20
N ASN A 233 -8.11 10.79 -4.61
CA ASN A 233 -8.12 11.20 -6.03
C ASN A 233 -9.25 10.52 -6.83
N GLU A 234 -10.48 10.55 -6.30
CA GLU A 234 -11.67 9.92 -6.88
C GLU A 234 -11.65 8.37 -6.93
N VAL A 235 -10.62 7.72 -6.36
CA VAL A 235 -10.53 6.25 -6.21
C VAL A 235 -10.98 5.86 -4.81
N THR A 236 -12.02 5.03 -4.69
CA THR A 236 -12.41 4.44 -3.40
C THR A 236 -11.37 3.39 -2.99
N VAL A 237 -10.52 3.72 -2.03
CA VAL A 237 -9.46 2.82 -1.52
C VAL A 237 -9.92 1.96 -0.35
N ALA A 238 -11.00 2.36 0.29
CA ALA A 238 -11.65 1.61 1.35
C ALA A 238 -13.14 1.93 1.36
N HIS A 239 -13.96 0.91 1.55
CA HIS A 239 -15.37 1.07 1.85
C HIS A 239 -15.74 0.01 2.87
N TRP A 240 -16.47 0.40 3.91
CA TRP A 240 -16.98 -0.54 4.88
C TRP A 240 -18.45 -0.26 5.15
N ASP A 241 -19.27 -1.24 4.82
CA ASP A 241 -20.66 -1.25 5.18
C ASP A 241 -20.84 -1.83 6.59
N ALA A 242 -21.96 -1.44 7.19
CA ALA A 242 -22.38 -1.99 8.46
C ALA A 242 -22.26 -3.55 8.52
N HIS A 243 -22.61 -4.30 7.47
CA HIS A 243 -22.68 -5.78 7.52
C HIS A 243 -21.32 -6.46 7.47
N GLU A 244 -20.31 -5.72 7.03
CA GLU A 244 -19.01 -6.27 6.66
C GLU A 244 -17.97 -6.04 7.75
N VAL A 245 -18.33 -5.29 8.78
CA VAL A 245 -17.44 -4.90 9.87
C VAL A 245 -17.62 -5.82 11.06
N ASP A 246 -16.63 -6.68 11.29
CA ASP A 246 -16.54 -7.53 12.49
C ASP A 246 -16.22 -6.69 13.73
N VAL A 247 -16.88 -6.98 14.86
CA VAL A 247 -16.51 -6.46 16.18
C VAL A 247 -15.58 -7.46 16.88
N ARG A 248 -14.35 -7.04 17.21
CA ARG A 248 -13.35 -7.96 17.81
C ARG A 248 -13.74 -8.50 19.19
N ASP A 249 -14.55 -7.79 19.96
CA ASP A 249 -14.90 -8.12 21.34
C ASP A 249 -16.42 -8.13 21.63
N GLY A 250 -17.01 -9.33 21.53
CA GLY A 250 -18.42 -9.63 21.84
C GLY A 250 -19.32 -9.65 20.61
N PRO A 251 -20.53 -10.23 20.70
CA PRO A 251 -21.42 -10.32 19.55
C PRO A 251 -22.00 -8.94 19.18
N ASP A 252 -22.30 -8.75 17.90
CA ASP A 252 -22.76 -7.46 17.34
C ASP A 252 -24.13 -7.03 17.92
N ASP A 253 -24.94 -7.99 18.36
CA ASP A 253 -26.26 -7.78 19.01
C ASP A 253 -26.15 -7.33 20.48
N ALA A 254 -24.94 -7.31 21.04
CA ALA A 254 -24.76 -6.95 22.43
C ALA A 254 -25.11 -5.48 22.68
N THR A 255 -25.55 -5.20 23.90
CA THR A 255 -25.88 -3.84 24.33
C THR A 255 -24.80 -3.26 25.22
N ILE A 256 -24.61 -1.94 25.18
CA ILE A 256 -23.85 -1.16 26.15
C ILE A 256 -24.74 -0.95 27.40
N PRO A 257 -24.40 -1.52 28.57
CA PRO A 257 -25.24 -1.42 29.76
C PRO A 257 -25.43 0.04 30.26
N PRO A 258 -26.49 0.31 31.05
CA PRO A 258 -26.71 1.62 31.65
C PRO A 258 -25.50 2.09 32.49
N GLN A 259 -25.14 3.37 32.38
CA GLN A 259 -24.07 4.01 33.18
C GLN A 259 -22.71 3.33 33.02
N SER A 260 -22.43 2.73 31.85
CA SER A 260 -21.19 2.01 31.60
C SER A 260 -20.61 2.36 30.24
N SER A 261 -19.34 2.02 30.04
CA SER A 261 -18.64 2.20 28.77
C SER A 261 -18.28 0.86 28.16
N ARG A 262 -18.17 0.84 26.84
CA ARG A 262 -17.69 -0.30 26.06
C ARG A 262 -16.76 0.22 24.97
N GLU A 263 -15.59 -0.37 24.90
CA GLU A 263 -14.68 -0.24 23.77
C GLU A 263 -15.15 -1.14 22.65
N ILE A 264 -15.26 -0.59 21.44
CA ILE A 264 -15.74 -1.27 20.24
C ILE A 264 -14.71 -1.05 19.14
N THR A 265 -14.10 -2.13 18.67
CA THR A 265 -13.17 -2.10 17.54
C THR A 265 -13.84 -2.69 16.31
N PHE A 266 -13.99 -1.86 15.30
CA PHE A 266 -14.48 -2.17 13.97
C PHE A 266 -13.30 -2.53 13.06
N VAL A 267 -13.37 -3.64 12.34
CA VAL A 267 -12.33 -4.02 11.36
C VAL A 267 -12.83 -3.69 9.95
N ALA A 268 -12.23 -2.68 9.32
CA ALA A 268 -12.42 -2.39 7.90
C ALA A 268 -11.34 -3.09 7.07
N GLU A 269 -11.69 -3.57 5.88
CA GLU A 269 -10.76 -4.23 4.97
C GLU A 269 -10.53 -3.36 3.72
N LEU A 270 -9.26 -3.18 3.36
CA LEU A 270 -8.83 -2.50 2.15
C LEU A 270 -8.35 -3.54 1.14
N ASP A 271 -8.77 -3.41 -0.12
CA ASP A 271 -8.20 -4.18 -1.23
C ASP A 271 -6.94 -3.46 -1.73
N ASN A 272 -5.81 -4.16 -1.72
CA ASN A 272 -4.54 -3.57 -2.11
C ASN A 272 -4.46 -3.27 -3.62
N ASP A 273 -5.36 -3.84 -4.44
CA ASP A 273 -5.46 -3.49 -5.86
C ASP A 273 -6.04 -2.08 -6.07
N ASP A 274 -6.94 -1.62 -5.19
CA ASP A 274 -7.49 -0.25 -5.26
C ASP A 274 -6.44 0.80 -4.86
N VAL A 275 -5.55 0.44 -3.93
CA VAL A 275 -4.38 1.26 -3.58
C VAL A 275 -3.44 1.42 -4.77
N ALA A 276 -3.24 0.37 -5.58
CA ALA A 276 -2.43 0.47 -6.79
C ALA A 276 -3.05 1.45 -7.80
N ALA A 277 -4.39 1.48 -7.92
CA ALA A 277 -5.10 2.40 -8.79
C ALA A 277 -4.97 3.85 -8.30
N TRP A 278 -5.10 4.07 -7.00
CA TRP A 278 -4.82 5.38 -6.38
C TRP A 278 -3.37 5.83 -6.60
N PHE A 279 -2.39 4.94 -6.47
CA PHE A 279 -0.98 5.31 -6.65
C PHE A 279 -0.71 5.87 -8.06
N ALA A 280 -1.39 5.34 -9.09
CA ALA A 280 -1.30 5.88 -10.44
C ALA A 280 -1.80 7.34 -10.51
N THR A 281 -2.98 7.63 -9.94
CA THR A 281 -3.52 9.00 -9.95
C THR A 281 -2.67 9.95 -9.11
N HIS A 282 -2.09 9.46 -8.01
CA HIS A 282 -1.14 10.21 -7.19
C HIS A 282 0.13 10.58 -7.95
N ALA A 283 0.73 9.62 -8.67
CA ALA A 283 1.91 9.87 -9.49
C ALA A 283 1.63 10.85 -10.65
N ASP A 284 0.46 10.74 -11.30
CA ASP A 284 0.04 11.64 -12.38
C ASP A 284 -0.19 13.08 -11.88
N ASN A 285 -0.66 13.23 -10.64
CA ASN A 285 -0.94 14.52 -10.01
C ASN A 285 0.26 15.10 -9.24
N GLU A 286 1.47 14.90 -9.77
CA GLU A 286 2.72 15.42 -9.18
C GLU A 286 2.89 15.03 -7.69
N GLU A 287 2.52 13.79 -7.35
CA GLU A 287 2.56 13.25 -5.98
C GLU A 287 1.68 14.01 -4.98
N VAL A 288 0.52 14.46 -5.44
CA VAL A 288 -0.53 15.07 -4.61
C VAL A 288 -1.78 14.20 -4.63
N THR A 289 -2.33 13.96 -3.44
CA THR A 289 -3.60 13.26 -3.25
C THR A 289 -4.59 14.14 -2.52
N ASP A 290 -5.74 14.36 -3.14
CA ASP A 290 -6.95 14.80 -2.45
C ASP A 290 -7.57 13.58 -1.76
N ALA A 291 -7.44 13.51 -0.43
CA ALA A 291 -7.91 12.40 0.39
C ALA A 291 -9.19 12.79 1.15
N GLU A 292 -10.23 11.99 1.01
CA GLU A 292 -11.50 12.15 1.71
C GLU A 292 -11.76 10.95 2.60
N MET A 293 -12.22 11.19 3.83
CA MET A 293 -12.77 10.16 4.70
C MET A 293 -14.18 10.56 5.13
N ARG A 294 -15.13 9.63 4.97
CA ARG A 294 -16.49 9.77 5.47
C ARG A 294 -16.83 8.62 6.39
N ALA A 295 -17.46 8.94 7.51
CA ALA A 295 -17.89 7.93 8.46
C ALA A 295 -19.18 8.36 9.20
N GLN A 296 -20.01 7.38 9.50
CA GLN A 296 -21.22 7.52 10.30
C GLN A 296 -21.38 6.30 11.21
N LEU A 297 -21.72 6.54 12.47
CA LEU A 297 -22.19 5.49 13.37
C LEU A 297 -23.71 5.42 13.34
N ALA A 298 -24.28 4.23 13.45
CA ALA A 298 -25.73 4.05 13.46
C ALA A 298 -26.17 2.96 14.44
N MET A 299 -27.32 3.11 15.07
CA MET A 299 -27.86 2.12 16.00
C MET A 299 -29.37 1.96 15.86
N GLN A 300 -29.87 0.75 16.04
CA GLN A 300 -31.30 0.47 15.96
C GLN A 300 -31.94 0.52 17.36
N ILE A 301 -32.65 1.61 17.66
CA ILE A 301 -33.31 1.81 18.96
C ILE A 301 -34.82 1.68 18.78
N ASN A 302 -35.42 0.67 19.41
CA ASN A 302 -36.87 0.39 19.34
C ASN A 302 -37.41 0.22 17.90
N GLY A 303 -36.60 -0.32 16.99
CA GLY A 303 -36.95 -0.52 15.58
C GLY A 303 -36.85 0.76 14.73
N GLU A 304 -36.13 1.77 15.21
CA GLU A 304 -35.82 2.98 14.46
C GLU A 304 -34.30 3.18 14.40
N THR A 305 -33.75 3.42 13.20
CA THR A 305 -32.32 3.77 13.03
C THR A 305 -32.06 5.18 13.55
N ARG A 306 -31.00 5.33 14.34
CA ARG A 306 -30.48 6.62 14.81
C ARG A 306 -28.99 6.69 14.52
N THR A 307 -28.55 7.84 14.03
CA THR A 307 -27.18 8.05 13.57
C THR A 307 -26.41 8.96 14.51
N ILE A 308 -25.10 8.82 14.50
CA ILE A 308 -24.15 9.78 15.03
C ILE A 308 -23.19 10.06 13.88
N PRO A 309 -23.07 11.31 13.39
CA PRO A 309 -23.90 12.49 13.70
C PRO A 309 -25.42 12.27 13.49
N ASP A 310 -26.28 13.05 14.18
CA ASP A 310 -27.74 12.97 14.01
C ASP A 310 -28.16 13.50 12.62
N ASP A 311 -29.46 13.39 12.28
CA ASP A 311 -30.04 13.90 11.01
C ASP A 311 -29.55 13.22 9.72
N GLU A 312 -29.06 11.97 9.79
CA GLU A 312 -28.51 11.24 8.63
C GLU A 312 -27.34 11.99 7.97
N ASP A 313 -26.48 12.58 8.80
CA ASP A 313 -25.20 13.16 8.37
C ASP A 313 -24.03 12.22 8.71
N ALA A 314 -22.94 12.31 7.95
CA ALA A 314 -21.64 11.71 8.26
C ALA A 314 -20.62 12.81 8.57
N ILE A 315 -19.61 12.47 9.36
CA ILE A 315 -18.39 13.27 9.42
C ILE A 315 -17.67 13.09 8.08
N HIS A 316 -17.34 14.19 7.43
CA HIS A 316 -16.62 14.25 6.17
C HIS A 316 -15.40 15.15 6.34
N CYS A 317 -14.23 14.54 6.43
CA CYS A 317 -12.96 15.25 6.48
C CYS A 317 -12.23 15.13 5.14
N THR A 318 -11.59 16.20 4.71
CA THR A 318 -10.74 16.24 3.51
C THR A 318 -9.32 16.67 3.87
N TYR A 319 -8.35 16.07 3.18
CA TYR A 319 -6.94 16.25 3.40
C TYR A 319 -6.22 16.34 2.06
N GLU A 320 -5.12 17.08 2.06
CA GLU A 320 -4.14 17.08 0.98
C GLU A 320 -2.90 16.34 1.46
N LEU A 321 -2.63 15.19 0.85
CA LEU A 321 -1.42 14.38 1.08
C LEU A 321 -0.41 14.66 -0.04
N ARG A 322 0.83 14.97 0.34
CA ARG A 322 1.96 15.13 -0.58
C ARG A 322 3.08 14.16 -0.24
N THR A 323 3.70 13.56 -1.27
CA THR A 323 4.99 12.87 -1.12
C THR A 323 6.08 13.53 -1.95
N ASP A 324 7.32 13.12 -1.77
CA ASP A 324 8.50 13.66 -2.43
C ASP A 324 9.41 12.55 -3.02
N ILE A 325 8.81 11.48 -3.53
CA ILE A 325 9.47 10.32 -4.12
C ILE A 325 10.40 10.76 -5.26
N PHE A 326 9.85 11.44 -6.28
CA PHE A 326 10.54 11.99 -7.45
C PHE A 326 10.21 13.46 -7.72
N VAL A 327 9.33 14.08 -6.93
CA VAL A 327 8.99 15.51 -7.05
C VAL A 327 9.73 16.33 -5.98
N ASP A 328 10.37 17.44 -6.38
CA ASP A 328 11.00 18.40 -5.45
C ASP A 328 9.94 19.25 -4.73
N GLN A 329 9.34 18.67 -3.69
CA GLN A 329 8.37 19.30 -2.81
C GLN A 329 8.53 18.83 -1.37
N ALA A 330 7.83 19.48 -0.44
CA ALA A 330 7.78 19.01 0.94
C ALA A 330 6.68 17.95 1.06
N ALA A 331 7.05 16.74 1.48
CA ALA A 331 6.09 15.73 1.89
C ALA A 331 5.33 16.19 3.15
N GLY A 332 4.08 15.75 3.27
CA GLY A 332 3.26 16.02 4.44
C GLY A 332 1.77 15.83 4.18
N LEU A 333 1.02 15.94 5.26
CA LEU A 333 -0.43 15.83 5.28
C LEU A 333 -1.03 17.10 5.89
N GLU A 334 -1.94 17.75 5.17
CA GLU A 334 -2.66 18.94 5.64
C GLU A 334 -4.17 18.67 5.62
N ARG A 335 -4.85 18.93 6.75
CA ARG A 335 -6.31 18.93 6.79
C ARG A 335 -6.85 20.19 6.13
N GLU A 336 -7.69 20.03 5.11
CA GLU A 336 -8.31 21.14 4.42
C GLU A 336 -9.64 21.55 5.08
N ASP A 337 -10.50 20.57 5.34
CA ASP A 337 -11.81 20.77 5.95
C ASP A 337 -12.25 19.56 6.77
N CYS A 338 -13.15 19.77 7.72
CA CYS A 338 -13.94 18.68 8.26
C CYS A 338 -15.33 19.17 8.70
N THR A 339 -16.36 18.62 8.07
CA THR A 339 -17.74 19.08 8.23
C THR A 339 -18.73 17.92 8.31
N LEU A 340 -19.97 18.25 8.65
CA LEU A 340 -21.08 17.31 8.53
C LEU A 340 -21.62 17.37 7.10
N ALA A 341 -21.74 16.21 6.47
CA ALA A 341 -22.27 16.06 5.11
C ALA A 341 -23.41 15.03 5.11
N PRO A 342 -24.49 15.24 4.31
CA PRO A 342 -25.58 14.29 4.22
C PRO A 342 -25.11 12.90 3.78
N TRP A 343 -25.54 11.87 4.50
CA TRP A 343 -25.15 10.48 4.27
C TRP A 343 -26.28 9.52 4.60
N ALA A 344 -26.62 8.62 3.66
CA ALA A 344 -27.72 7.70 3.86
C ALA A 344 -27.44 6.78 5.05
N ALA A 345 -28.37 6.76 6.02
CA ALA A 345 -28.29 5.83 7.13
C ALA A 345 -28.46 4.38 6.63
N PRO A 346 -27.77 3.40 7.25
CA PRO A 346 -27.96 1.99 6.92
C PRO A 346 -29.42 1.57 7.17
N ASP A 347 -29.96 0.72 6.29
CA ASP A 347 -31.33 0.22 6.37
C ASP A 347 -31.49 -0.91 7.41
N ASP A 348 -32.72 -1.37 7.65
CA ASP A 348 -32.96 -2.40 8.68
C ASP A 348 -32.34 -3.76 8.33
N ALA A 349 -32.31 -4.12 7.04
CA ALA A 349 -31.60 -5.32 6.56
C ALA A 349 -30.12 -5.21 6.92
N ALA A 350 -29.62 -3.97 6.86
CA ALA A 350 -28.32 -3.60 7.33
C ALA A 350 -28.12 -3.59 8.88
N PHE A 351 -29.00 -4.26 9.62
CA PHE A 351 -28.72 -4.69 11.00
C PHE A 351 -29.11 -6.15 11.23
N GLU A 352 -30.01 -6.71 10.42
CA GLU A 352 -30.47 -8.09 10.49
C GLU A 352 -29.40 -9.10 10.04
N ASP A 353 -28.62 -8.80 9.01
CA ASP A 353 -27.61 -9.75 8.50
C ASP A 353 -26.39 -9.88 9.44
N ARG A 354 -26.13 -8.86 10.28
CA ARG A 354 -25.16 -8.95 11.39
C ARG A 354 -25.51 -10.01 12.43
N ASP A 355 -26.80 -10.27 12.66
CA ASP A 355 -27.27 -11.25 13.65
C ASP A 355 -27.15 -12.71 13.13
N SER A 356 -26.74 -12.90 11.87
CA SER A 356 -26.79 -14.18 11.16
C SER A 356 -25.43 -14.89 10.95
N THR A 357 -24.31 -14.25 11.31
CA THR A 357 -22.95 -14.77 11.08
C THR A 357 -22.51 -15.88 12.05
N ASP A 358 -23.26 -16.17 13.11
CA ASP A 358 -22.94 -17.22 14.11
C ASP A 358 -23.08 -18.67 13.60
N ASP A 359 -23.65 -18.91 12.40
CA ASP A 359 -23.89 -20.27 11.90
C ASP A 359 -22.79 -20.87 10.99
N ARG A 360 -21.65 -20.19 10.76
CA ARG A 360 -20.56 -20.74 9.91
C ARG A 360 -19.37 -21.34 10.66
N ALA A 361 -19.36 -21.32 11.99
CA ALA A 361 -18.33 -21.99 12.79
C ALA A 361 -18.82 -23.35 13.35
N GLY A 362 -19.34 -24.25 12.51
CA GLY A 362 -19.91 -25.47 13.07
C GLY A 362 -20.37 -26.59 12.14
N ALA A 363 -19.68 -26.95 11.05
CA ALA A 363 -19.91 -28.26 10.42
C ALA A 363 -18.84 -28.70 9.42
N GLU A 364 -17.66 -29.12 9.87
CA GLU A 364 -16.90 -30.17 9.18
C GLU A 364 -16.27 -31.12 10.21
N THR A 365 -17.11 -31.98 10.80
CA THR A 365 -16.63 -33.22 11.42
C THR A 365 -16.99 -34.36 10.48
N GLU A 366 -16.07 -34.70 9.58
CA GLU A 366 -16.14 -35.92 8.77
C GLU A 366 -16.15 -37.13 9.72
N SER A 367 -17.33 -37.71 9.89
CA SER A 367 -17.49 -39.01 10.56
C SER A 367 -17.38 -40.11 9.50
N GLU A 368 -16.20 -40.72 9.40
CA GLU A 368 -16.02 -41.98 8.68
C GLU A 368 -16.98 -43.05 9.22
N SER A 369 -17.95 -43.43 8.39
CA SER A 369 -18.80 -44.59 8.61
C SER A 369 -18.41 -45.68 7.62
N THR A 370 -17.69 -46.69 8.13
CA THR A 370 -17.33 -47.88 7.36
C THR A 370 -18.56 -48.78 7.19
N GLU A 371 -19.21 -48.73 6.02
CA GLU A 371 -20.20 -49.73 5.63
C GLU A 371 -19.52 -51.02 5.14
N SER A 372 -19.82 -52.10 5.87
CA SER A 372 -19.46 -53.48 5.57
C SER A 372 -20.36 -54.01 4.44
N SER A 373 -19.78 -54.50 3.35
CA SER A 373 -20.50 -55.27 2.34
C SER A 373 -20.05 -56.73 2.32
N ASP A 374 -21.02 -57.61 2.57
CA ASP A 374 -20.93 -59.07 2.48
C ASP A 374 -20.71 -59.51 1.03
N GLY A 375 -19.62 -60.25 0.80
CA GLY A 375 -19.31 -60.93 -0.45
C GLY A 375 -18.98 -62.40 -0.22
N LEU A 376 -20.00 -63.26 -0.31
CA LEU A 376 -19.85 -64.72 -0.33
C LEU A 376 -18.97 -65.17 -1.51
N ALA A 377 -17.88 -65.88 -1.24
CA ALA A 377 -17.26 -66.81 -2.19
C ALA A 377 -16.76 -68.07 -1.48
N THR A 378 -17.54 -69.14 -1.66
CA THR A 378 -17.25 -70.52 -1.29
C THR A 378 -16.03 -71.07 -2.06
N VAL A 379 -14.99 -71.52 -1.35
CA VAL A 379 -14.10 -72.60 -1.84
C VAL A 379 -13.76 -73.52 -0.68
N ALA A 380 -14.19 -74.77 -0.78
CA ALA A 380 -13.79 -75.86 0.10
C ALA A 380 -12.94 -76.88 -0.66
N SER A 381 -11.90 -77.37 0.05
CA SER A 381 -11.32 -78.72 0.00
C SER A 381 -10.08 -78.97 -0.88
N ARG A 382 -8.92 -79.16 -0.22
CA ARG A 382 -8.25 -80.46 0.08
C ARG A 382 -6.81 -80.18 0.54
N ALA A 383 -6.43 -80.54 1.76
CA ALA A 383 -5.97 -81.87 2.25
C ALA A 383 -4.44 -82.04 2.18
N SER A 384 -3.90 -82.42 3.35
CA SER A 384 -2.52 -82.86 3.67
C SER A 384 -1.49 -81.78 3.98
#